data_AF-A0A316TQ80-F1
#
_entry.id   AF-A0A316TQ80-F1
#
_cell.length_a   1.000
_cell.length_b   1.000
_cell.length_c   1.000
_cell.angle_alpha   90.00
_cell.angle_beta   90.00
_cell.angle_gamma   90.00
#
_symmetry.space_group_name_H-M   'P 1'
#
loop_
_entity.id
_entity.type
_entity.pdbx_description
1 polymer ?
#
loop_
_entity_poly.entity_id
_entity_poly.type
_entity_poly.pdbx_seq_one_letter_code
_entity_poly.pdbx_strand_id
1 'polypeptide(L)'
;MDEQLMTAAKTLARWCYGRGVDERILTCGDQLLRKAVDQAIGRPPPAHLEHALWQQTATLLRQRRDWDRDHQVTPPPAAACLPCAVAVEQCPTHAGRRCRACGGQLHSIVVDEGYDTHPCCDRPSSTGSPTVLEHTAQLLGATLLAQPA
;
A
#
# COMPACT_ATOMS: atom_id res chain seq x y z
N MET A 1 -6.60 -31.55 -12.04
CA MET A 1 -6.48 -30.09 -11.90
C MET A 1 -6.49 -29.51 -13.29
N ASP A 2 -7.41 -28.58 -13.56
CA ASP A 2 -7.57 -27.97 -14.87
C ASP A 2 -6.28 -27.22 -15.29
N GLU A 3 -5.71 -27.59 -16.43
CA GLU A 3 -4.47 -27.01 -16.96
C GLU A 3 -4.63 -25.51 -17.27
N GLN A 4 -5.84 -25.09 -17.65
CA GLN A 4 -6.15 -23.68 -17.88
C GLN A 4 -6.16 -22.91 -16.56
N LEU A 5 -6.72 -23.51 -15.50
CA LEU A 5 -6.72 -22.91 -14.16
C LEU A 5 -5.30 -22.70 -13.64
N MET A 6 -4.44 -23.72 -13.77
CA MET A 6 -3.04 -23.63 -13.35
C MET A 6 -2.27 -22.57 -14.16
N THR A 7 -2.50 -22.49 -15.47
CA THR A 7 -1.90 -21.46 -16.32
C THR A 7 -2.33 -20.05 -15.89
N ALA A 8 -3.63 -19.85 -15.65
CA ALA A 8 -4.15 -18.59 -15.14
C ALA A 8 -3.56 -18.22 -13.76
N ALA A 9 -3.46 -19.20 -12.86
CA ALA A 9 -2.90 -18.99 -11.52
C ALA A 9 -1.43 -18.58 -11.58
N LYS A 10 -0.62 -19.20 -12.47
CA LYS A 10 0.79 -18.82 -12.69
C LYS A 10 0.94 -17.42 -13.26
N THR A 11 0.12 -17.06 -14.26
CA THR A 11 0.10 -15.72 -14.84
C THR A 11 -0.24 -14.68 -13.77
N LEU A 12 -1.28 -14.94 -12.98
CA LEU A 12 -1.70 -14.05 -11.91
C LEU A 12 -0.66 -13.95 -10.79
N ALA A 13 -0.04 -15.06 -10.39
CA ALA A 13 1.02 -15.06 -9.38
C ALA A 13 2.25 -14.26 -9.83
N ARG A 14 2.67 -14.39 -11.09
CA ARG A 14 3.78 -13.60 -11.65
C ARG A 14 3.44 -12.11 -11.65
N TRP A 15 2.22 -11.77 -12.03
CA TRP A 15 1.74 -10.38 -12.03
C TRP A 15 1.69 -9.80 -10.61
N CYS A 16 1.13 -10.53 -9.65
CA CYS A 16 1.08 -10.15 -8.24
C CYS A 16 2.47 -9.94 -7.64
N TYR A 17 3.38 -10.89 -7.86
CA TYR A 17 4.76 -10.83 -7.37
C TYR A 17 5.49 -9.57 -7.88
N GLY A 18 5.41 -9.31 -9.19
CA GLY A 18 6.05 -8.13 -9.80
C GLY A 18 5.53 -6.79 -9.25
N ARG A 19 4.38 -6.80 -8.60
CA ARG A 19 3.76 -5.62 -7.98
C ARG A 19 3.85 -5.59 -6.46
N GLY A 20 4.65 -6.49 -5.86
CA GLY A 20 4.83 -6.54 -4.41
C GLY A 20 3.58 -6.97 -3.65
N VAL A 21 2.73 -7.80 -4.27
CA VAL A 21 1.56 -8.40 -3.62
C VAL A 21 1.92 -9.76 -3.05
N ASP A 22 1.56 -9.97 -1.79
CA ASP A 22 1.77 -11.23 -1.06
C ASP A 22 0.45 -12.03 -0.89
N GLU A 23 0.48 -13.08 -0.06
CA GLU A 23 -0.67 -13.97 0.13
C GLU A 23 -1.88 -13.30 0.82
N ARG A 24 -1.72 -12.10 1.40
CA ARG A 24 -2.84 -11.33 1.98
C ARG A 24 -3.82 -10.84 0.91
N ILE A 25 -3.55 -11.10 -0.37
CA ILE A 25 -4.53 -10.91 -1.44
C ILE A 25 -5.86 -11.63 -1.16
N LEU A 26 -5.85 -12.75 -0.43
CA LEU A 26 -7.07 -13.48 -0.07
C LEU A 26 -8.01 -12.71 0.88
N THR A 27 -7.54 -11.65 1.53
CA THR A 27 -8.36 -10.79 2.41
C THR A 27 -8.91 -9.57 1.68
N CYS A 28 -8.72 -9.46 0.36
CA CYS A 28 -9.22 -8.34 -0.43
C CYS A 28 -10.72 -8.42 -0.66
N GLY A 29 -11.36 -7.25 -0.82
CA GLY A 29 -12.70 -7.18 -1.38
C GLY A 29 -12.72 -7.57 -2.87
N ASP A 30 -13.81 -8.20 -3.29
CA ASP A 30 -14.00 -8.79 -4.62
C ASP A 30 -13.72 -7.82 -5.79
N GLN A 31 -14.01 -6.53 -5.63
CA GLN A 31 -13.74 -5.54 -6.67
C GLN A 31 -12.26 -5.38 -7.01
N LEU A 32 -11.38 -5.48 -6.01
CA LEU A 32 -9.92 -5.38 -6.21
C LEU A 32 -9.38 -6.65 -6.86
N LEU A 33 -9.90 -7.81 -6.45
CA LEU A 33 -9.57 -9.09 -7.04
C LEU A 33 -9.93 -9.11 -8.53
N ARG A 34 -11.15 -8.69 -8.87
CA ARG A 34 -11.58 -8.63 -10.26
C ARG A 34 -10.68 -7.73 -11.12
N LYS A 35 -10.33 -6.54 -10.63
CA LYS A 35 -9.39 -5.64 -11.34
C LYS A 35 -8.00 -6.26 -11.54
N ALA A 36 -7.50 -7.01 -10.56
CA ALA A 36 -6.23 -7.71 -10.68
C ALA A 36 -6.29 -8.77 -11.78
N VAL A 37 -7.37 -9.56 -11.85
CA VAL A 37 -7.56 -10.54 -12.93
C VAL A 37 -7.67 -9.86 -14.29
N ASP A 38 -8.48 -8.80 -14.41
CA ASP A 38 -8.65 -8.08 -15.67
C ASP A 38 -7.29 -7.56 -16.20
N GLN A 39 -6.43 -7.04 -15.33
CA GLN A 39 -5.10 -6.56 -15.72
C GLN A 39 -4.08 -7.68 -15.98
N ALA A 40 -4.14 -8.79 -15.25
CA ALA A 40 -3.16 -9.86 -15.36
C ALA A 40 -3.46 -10.85 -16.48
N ILE A 41 -4.74 -11.17 -16.68
CA ILE A 41 -5.21 -12.24 -17.58
C ILE A 41 -6.00 -11.67 -18.76
N GLY A 42 -6.56 -10.45 -18.64
CA GLY A 42 -7.33 -9.80 -19.71
C GLY A 42 -8.76 -10.33 -19.87
N ARG A 43 -9.15 -11.33 -19.07
CA ARG A 43 -10.50 -11.89 -19.04
C ARG A 43 -10.86 -12.36 -17.62
N PRO A 44 -12.09 -12.13 -17.16
CA PRO A 44 -12.54 -12.64 -15.86
C PRO A 44 -12.62 -14.18 -15.89
N PRO A 45 -12.27 -14.87 -14.79
CA PRO A 45 -12.50 -16.30 -14.68
C PRO A 45 -14.00 -16.56 -14.60
N PRO A 46 -14.46 -17.76 -15.00
CA PRO A 46 -15.80 -18.21 -14.64
C PRO A 46 -16.00 -18.12 -13.12
N ALA A 47 -17.15 -17.62 -12.66
CA ALA A 47 -17.40 -17.36 -11.24
C ALA A 47 -17.15 -18.59 -10.34
N HIS A 48 -17.46 -19.79 -10.82
CA HIS A 48 -17.22 -21.04 -10.09
C HIS A 48 -15.73 -21.40 -9.94
N LEU A 49 -14.84 -20.81 -10.72
CA LEU A 49 -13.40 -21.03 -10.67
C LEU A 49 -12.64 -19.90 -9.95
N GLU A 50 -13.29 -18.79 -9.65
CA GLU A 50 -12.63 -17.61 -9.05
C GLU A 50 -11.97 -17.95 -7.73
N HIS A 51 -12.69 -18.67 -6.85
CA HIS A 51 -12.13 -19.11 -5.56
C HIS A 51 -10.93 -20.03 -5.74
N ALA A 52 -11.03 -21.02 -6.64
CA ALA A 52 -9.96 -21.96 -6.91
C ALA A 52 -8.72 -21.27 -7.53
N LEU A 53 -8.93 -20.28 -8.39
CA LEU A 53 -7.87 -19.46 -8.98
C LEU A 53 -7.09 -18.73 -7.89
N TRP A 54 -7.78 -18.03 -6.99
CA TRP A 54 -7.13 -17.28 -5.92
C TRP A 54 -6.40 -18.16 -4.91
N GLN A 55 -6.96 -19.32 -4.57
CA GLN A 55 -6.27 -20.30 -3.72
C GLN A 55 -4.95 -20.80 -4.35
N GLN A 56 -4.98 -21.09 -5.65
CA GLN A 56 -3.80 -21.52 -6.40
C GLN A 56 -2.76 -20.39 -6.48
N THR A 57 -3.18 -19.17 -6.79
CA THR A 57 -2.30 -17.99 -6.82
C THR A 57 -1.65 -17.72 -5.46
N ALA A 58 -2.39 -17.77 -4.36
CA ALA A 58 -1.83 -17.59 -3.02
C ALA A 58 -0.82 -18.68 -2.66
N THR A 59 -1.06 -19.92 -3.11
CA THR A 59 -0.11 -21.03 -2.93
C THR A 59 1.19 -20.79 -3.71
N LEU A 60 1.09 -20.35 -4.95
CA LEU A 60 2.26 -20.00 -5.78
C LEU A 60 3.05 -18.81 -5.21
N LEU A 61 2.38 -17.80 -4.66
CA LEU A 61 3.03 -16.67 -3.99
C LEU A 61 3.78 -17.10 -2.72
N ARG A 62 3.20 -17.99 -1.91
CA ARG A 62 3.89 -18.58 -0.74
C ARG A 62 5.13 -19.37 -1.17
N GLN A 63 4.99 -20.25 -2.17
CA GLN A 63 6.11 -21.02 -2.72
C GLN A 63 7.21 -20.10 -3.25
N ARG A 64 6.83 -19.00 -3.92
CA ARG A 64 7.79 -18.02 -4.43
C ARG A 64 8.54 -17.33 -3.30
N ARG A 65 7.84 -16.87 -2.27
CA ARG A 65 8.46 -16.26 -1.07
C ARG A 65 9.42 -17.22 -0.39
N ASP A 66 9.03 -18.47 -0.22
CA ASP A 66 9.87 -19.49 0.39
C ASP A 66 11.14 -19.72 -0.44
N TRP A 67 10.99 -19.81 -1.77
CA TRP A 67 12.12 -19.89 -2.69
C TRP A 67 13.03 -18.65 -2.61
N ASP A 68 12.47 -17.44 -2.60
CA ASP A 68 13.26 -16.19 -2.52
C ASP A 68 14.05 -16.13 -1.21
N ARG A 69 13.46 -16.56 -0.08
CA ARG A 69 14.15 -16.69 1.21
C ARG A 69 15.30 -17.68 1.13
N ASP A 70 15.05 -18.86 0.60
CA ASP A 70 16.04 -19.95 0.54
C ASP A 70 17.21 -19.60 -0.41
N HIS A 71 16.96 -18.75 -1.41
CA HIS A 71 17.95 -18.33 -2.41
C HIS A 71 18.47 -16.90 -2.20
N GLN A 72 18.10 -16.24 -1.10
CA GLN A 72 18.48 -14.86 -0.76
C GLN A 72 18.18 -13.84 -1.89
N VAL A 73 17.07 -14.04 -2.58
CA VAL A 73 16.61 -13.12 -3.62
C VAL A 73 15.81 -12.00 -2.97
N THR A 74 16.21 -10.75 -3.22
CA THR A 74 15.46 -9.57 -2.79
C THR A 74 14.14 -9.51 -3.55
N PRO A 75 12.98 -9.60 -2.87
CA PRO A 75 11.69 -9.50 -3.54
C PRO A 75 11.41 -8.06 -3.99
N PRO A 76 10.47 -7.87 -4.94
CA PRO A 76 9.95 -6.55 -5.27
C PRO A 76 9.45 -5.82 -4.01
N PRO A 77 9.58 -4.48 -3.95
CA PRO A 77 9.06 -3.70 -2.84
C PRO A 77 7.57 -3.99 -2.63
N ALA A 78 7.17 -4.26 -1.39
CA ALA A 78 5.78 -4.51 -1.07
C ALA A 78 4.91 -3.30 -1.45
N ALA A 79 3.74 -3.55 -2.03
CA ALA A 79 2.79 -2.49 -2.28
C ALA A 79 2.35 -1.86 -0.96
N ALA A 80 2.33 -0.52 -0.89
CA ALA A 80 1.85 0.21 0.29
C ALA A 80 0.40 -0.17 0.66
N CYS A 81 -0.38 -0.61 -0.33
CA CYS A 81 -1.72 -1.12 -0.17
C CYS A 81 -2.14 -1.95 -1.39
N LEU A 82 -3.18 -2.78 -1.24
CA LEU A 82 -3.70 -3.57 -2.36
C LEU A 82 -4.24 -2.72 -3.52
N PRO A 83 -5.00 -1.62 -3.29
CA PRO A 83 -5.34 -0.67 -4.35
C PRO A 83 -4.11 -0.06 -5.06
N CYS A 84 -2.98 0.06 -4.37
CA CYS A 84 -1.71 0.55 -4.91
C CYS A 84 -1.11 -0.47 -5.86
N ALA A 85 -1.17 -1.76 -5.49
CA ALA A 85 -0.73 -2.83 -6.35
C ALA A 85 -1.56 -2.91 -7.65
N VAL A 86 -2.88 -2.69 -7.61
CA VAL A 86 -3.72 -2.74 -8.82
C VAL A 86 -3.84 -1.42 -9.57
N ALA A 87 -3.34 -0.31 -9.03
CA ALA A 87 -3.40 0.98 -9.72
C ALA A 87 -2.45 1.02 -10.93
N VAL A 88 -2.91 1.58 -12.04
CA VAL A 88 -2.07 1.86 -13.22
C VAL A 88 -1.32 3.18 -13.04
N GLU A 89 -2.02 4.19 -12.52
CA GLU A 89 -1.51 5.55 -12.33
C GLU A 89 -1.32 5.84 -10.84
N GLN A 90 -2.42 5.98 -10.09
CA GLN A 90 -2.41 6.31 -8.66
C GLN A 90 -3.55 5.62 -7.92
N CYS A 91 -3.25 5.11 -6.72
CA CYS A 91 -4.25 4.51 -5.86
C CYS A 91 -5.08 5.60 -5.16
N PRO A 92 -6.42 5.51 -5.14
CA PRO A 92 -7.27 6.55 -4.52
C PRO A 92 -6.94 6.80 -3.05
N THR A 93 -6.52 5.76 -2.31
CA THR A 93 -6.09 5.87 -0.90
C THR A 93 -4.81 6.71 -0.72
N HIS A 94 -3.95 6.78 -1.74
CA HIS A 94 -2.64 7.45 -1.67
C HIS A 94 -2.52 8.66 -2.60
N ALA A 95 -3.34 8.74 -3.64
CA ALA A 95 -3.44 9.85 -4.58
C ALA A 95 -3.83 11.15 -3.87
N GLY A 96 -4.70 11.07 -2.86
CA GLY A 96 -5.14 12.20 -2.05
C GLY A 96 -4.25 12.52 -0.84
N ARG A 97 -3.21 11.73 -0.56
CA ARG A 97 -2.31 11.97 0.59
C ARG A 97 -1.17 12.91 0.20
N ARG A 98 -1.40 13.87 -0.69
CA ARG A 98 -0.40 14.87 -1.05
C ARG A 98 -0.89 16.22 -0.58
N CYS A 99 0.01 16.94 0.08
CA CYS A 99 -0.27 18.28 0.56
C CYS A 99 -0.66 19.14 -0.63
N ARG A 100 -1.85 19.74 -0.60
CA ARG A 100 -2.34 20.60 -1.68
C ARG A 100 -1.40 21.78 -1.95
N ALA A 101 -0.72 22.27 -0.92
CA ALA A 101 0.15 23.44 -1.01
C ALA A 101 1.55 23.14 -1.56
N CYS A 102 2.19 22.04 -1.13
CA CYS A 102 3.58 21.75 -1.52
C CYS A 102 3.73 20.49 -2.39
N GLY A 103 2.66 19.73 -2.61
CA GLY A 103 2.68 18.45 -3.32
C GLY A 103 3.42 17.33 -2.59
N GLY A 104 3.94 17.56 -1.38
CA GLY A 104 4.65 16.56 -0.58
C GLY A 104 3.72 15.52 0.06
N GLN A 105 4.26 14.37 0.45
CA GLN A 105 3.49 13.29 1.08
C GLN A 105 2.93 13.72 2.44
N LEU A 106 1.62 13.59 2.65
CA LEU A 106 0.95 13.78 3.94
C LEU A 106 1.08 12.52 4.80
N HIS A 107 1.28 12.74 6.10
CA HIS A 107 1.27 11.67 7.10
C HIS A 107 -0.15 11.10 7.26
N SER A 108 -0.28 9.80 7.56
CA SER A 108 -1.60 9.14 7.66
C SER A 108 -2.50 9.80 8.70
N ILE A 109 -1.95 10.14 9.88
CA ILE A 109 -2.69 10.83 10.95
C ILE A 109 -3.35 12.12 10.45
N VAL A 110 -2.61 12.92 9.66
CA VAL A 110 -3.11 14.19 9.09
C VAL A 110 -4.27 13.93 8.13
N VAL A 111 -4.16 12.86 7.33
CA VAL A 111 -5.20 12.46 6.38
C VAL A 111 -6.44 11.89 7.10
N ASP A 112 -6.24 11.09 8.14
CA ASP A 112 -7.32 10.45 8.91
C ASP A 112 -8.15 11.48 9.69
N GLU A 113 -7.53 12.60 10.10
CA GLU A 113 -8.21 13.76 10.68
C GLU A 113 -8.92 14.66 9.63
N GLY A 114 -8.78 14.35 8.34
CA GLY A 114 -9.44 15.05 7.24
C GLY A 114 -8.67 16.23 6.66
N TYR A 115 -7.40 16.42 7.04
CA TYR A 115 -6.55 17.48 6.48
C TYR A 115 -5.91 17.05 5.16
N ASP A 116 -5.82 18.01 4.23
CA ASP A 116 -5.19 17.82 2.91
C ASP A 116 -3.95 18.72 2.69
N THR A 117 -3.44 19.35 3.74
CA THR A 117 -2.22 20.17 3.79
C THR A 117 -1.36 19.77 4.98
N HIS A 118 -0.04 20.00 4.91
CA HIS A 118 0.80 19.85 6.10
C HIS A 118 0.51 20.97 7.10
N PRO A 119 0.60 20.74 8.42
CA PRO A 119 0.47 21.81 9.42
C PRO A 119 1.43 22.99 9.21
N CYS A 120 2.60 22.74 8.60
CA CYS A 120 3.55 23.78 8.22
C CYS A 120 3.19 24.53 6.92
N CYS A 121 2.41 23.90 6.03
CA CYS A 121 1.94 24.47 4.77
C CYS A 121 0.60 25.19 4.90
N ASP A 122 -0.13 24.98 5.99
CA ASP A 122 -1.41 25.63 6.31
C ASP A 122 -1.26 27.08 6.79
N ARG A 123 -0.02 27.59 6.90
CA ARG A 123 0.21 28.97 7.28
C ARG A 123 -0.05 29.88 6.07
N PRO A 124 -1.13 30.69 6.05
CA PRO A 124 -1.17 31.84 5.15
C PRO A 124 0.02 32.72 5.52
N SER A 125 0.72 33.24 4.53
CA SER A 125 1.91 34.08 4.66
C SER A 125 1.68 35.26 5.61
N SER A 126 1.78 35.04 6.92
CA SER A 126 1.80 36.08 7.93
C SER A 126 3.26 36.38 8.22
N THR A 127 3.76 37.38 7.53
CA THR A 127 4.76 38.31 8.02
C THR A 127 4.81 38.35 9.56
N GLY A 128 5.96 37.99 10.13
CA GLY A 128 6.36 38.42 11.48
C GLY A 128 6.23 37.39 12.63
N SER A 129 7.39 36.86 13.01
CA SER A 129 7.90 36.73 14.40
C SER A 129 8.30 35.30 14.83
N PRO A 130 9.55 35.07 15.26
CA PRO A 130 10.13 33.75 15.57
C PRO A 130 9.79 33.20 16.97
N THR A 131 8.84 33.78 17.69
CA THR A 131 8.61 33.45 19.11
C THR A 131 7.87 32.12 19.37
N VAL A 132 7.28 31.50 18.35
CA VAL A 132 6.54 30.22 18.54
C VAL A 132 7.47 29.00 18.56
N LEU A 133 8.69 29.10 18.02
CA LEU A 133 9.63 27.98 18.00
C LEU A 133 10.23 27.68 19.39
N GLU A 134 10.25 28.66 20.29
CA GLU A 134 10.75 28.47 21.66
C GLU A 134 9.74 27.74 22.56
N HIS A 135 8.44 27.87 22.29
CA HIS A 135 7.40 27.30 23.14
C HIS A 135 7.16 25.79 22.91
N THR A 136 7.36 25.29 21.68
CA THR A 136 7.24 23.85 21.38
C THR A 136 8.49 23.05 21.75
N ALA A 137 9.67 23.66 21.66
CA ALA A 137 10.91 23.05 22.14
C ALA A 137 10.89 22.85 23.67
N GLN A 138 10.30 23.78 24.43
CA GLN A 138 10.13 23.64 25.89
C GLN A 138 9.14 22.53 26.28
N LEU A 139 8.05 22.33 25.51
CA LEU A 139 7.09 21.25 25.76
C LEU A 139 7.69 19.85 25.46
N LEU A 140 8.50 19.73 24.41
CA LEU A 140 9.18 18.46 24.08
C LEU A 140 10.34 18.15 25.04
N GLY A 141 11.05 19.17 25.54
CA GLY A 141 12.09 19.01 26.56
C GLY A 141 11.54 18.61 27.94
N ALA A 142 10.36 19.11 28.34
CA ALA A 142 9.75 18.79 29.62
C ALA A 142 9.22 17.35 29.70
N THR A 143 8.84 16.75 28.56
CA THR A 143 8.26 15.39 28.54
C THR A 143 9.33 14.29 28.66
N LEU A 144 10.60 14.59 28.33
CA LEU A 144 11.71 13.62 28.43
C LEU A 144 12.29 13.47 29.84
N LEU A 145 12.05 14.41 30.76
CA LEU A 145 12.56 14.37 32.14
C LEU A 145 11.54 13.79 33.15
N ALA A 146 10.32 13.49 32.71
CA ALA A 146 9.24 12.99 33.58
C ALA A 146 9.05 11.46 33.50
N GLN A 147 10.00 10.72 32.94
CA GLN A 147 10.01 9.25 33.02
C GLN A 147 10.69 8.82 34.33
N PRO A 148 10.00 8.09 35.23
CA PRO A 148 10.66 7.47 36.37
C PRO A 148 11.59 6.35 35.87
N ALA A 149 12.74 6.20 36.55
CA ALA A 149 13.74 5.17 36.30
C ALA A 149 13.22 3.75 36.52
#